data_AF-A0A4Q6IFV2-F1
#
_entry.id   AF-A0A4Q6IFV2-F1
#
_cell.length_a   1.000
_cell.length_b   1.000
_cell.length_c   1.000
_cell.angle_alpha   90.00
_cell.angle_beta   90.00
_cell.angle_gamma   90.00
#
_symmetry.space_group_name_H-M   'P 1'
#
loop_
_entity.id
_entity.type
_entity.pdbx_description
1 polymer ?
#
loop_
_entity_poly.entity_id
_entity_poly.type
_entity_poly.pdbx_seq_one_letter_code
_entity_poly.pdbx_strand_id
1 'polypeptide(L)' 'MSGVQESGFLTDRPLMTMRVSRDSGRTWGSERAVFATDDLPPLLTSEWPPCQCPRCMGRGGFSNR' A
#
# COMPACT_ATOMS: atom_id res chain seq x y z
N MET A 1 -27.06 -26.36 20.31
CA MET A 1 -26.49 -25.00 20.35
C MET A 1 -25.14 -25.05 19.66
N SER A 2 -25.12 -24.94 18.33
CA SER A 2 -23.86 -24.99 17.56
C SER A 2 -23.34 -23.57 17.42
N GLY A 3 -22.34 -23.25 18.23
CA GLY A 3 -21.66 -21.96 18.23
C GLY A 3 -20.95 -21.72 16.91
N VAL A 4 -21.37 -20.64 16.28
CA VAL A 4 -20.73 -19.84 15.22
C VAL A 4 -19.22 -20.08 15.06
N GLN A 5 -18.83 -20.74 13.96
CA GLN A 5 -17.48 -20.70 13.40
C GLN A 5 -17.38 -19.49 12.44
N GLU A 6 -17.31 -18.26 12.96
CA GLU A 6 -17.15 -17.05 12.11
C GLU A 6 -15.74 -16.46 12.14
N SER A 7 -14.86 -16.89 13.05
CA SER A 7 -13.60 -16.16 13.31
C SER A 7 -12.43 -16.49 12.38
N GLY A 8 -12.50 -17.56 11.57
CA GLY A 8 -11.39 -17.98 10.68
C GLY A 8 -11.51 -17.53 9.22
N PHE A 9 -12.72 -17.21 8.75
CA PHE A 9 -12.98 -16.99 7.32
C PHE A 9 -12.50 -15.63 6.80
N LEU A 10 -12.31 -14.64 7.69
CA LEU A 10 -11.78 -13.32 7.31
C LEU A 10 -10.25 -13.30 7.25
N THR A 11 -9.58 -14.25 7.90
CA THR A 11 -8.12 -14.33 7.94
C THR A 11 -7.54 -14.94 6.66
N ASP A 12 -8.23 -15.93 6.10
CA ASP A 12 -7.83 -16.62 4.85
C ASP A 12 -8.21 -15.83 3.58
N ARG A 13 -9.02 -14.78 3.69
CA ARG A 13 -9.38 -13.92 2.56
C ARG A 13 -8.49 -12.68 2.54
N PRO A 14 -7.95 -12.28 1.38
CA PRO A 14 -7.20 -11.04 1.28
C PRO A 14 -8.12 -9.87 1.61
N LEU A 15 -7.69 -9.01 2.54
CA LEU A 15 -8.39 -7.79 2.89
C LEU A 15 -8.25 -6.75 1.78
N MET A 16 -7.10 -6.78 1.09
CA MET A 16 -6.78 -5.90 -0.02
C MET A 16 -5.92 -6.64 -1.04
N THR A 17 -6.12 -6.32 -2.31
CA THR A 17 -5.17 -6.63 -3.37
C THR A 17 -4.66 -5.33 -3.97
N MET A 18 -3.36 -5.28 -4.28
CA MET A 18 -2.70 -4.10 -4.82
C MET A 18 -1.80 -4.47 -5.99
N ARG A 19 -1.76 -3.60 -6.99
CA ARG A 19 -0.72 -3.59 -8.03
C ARG A 19 -0.10 -2.22 -8.06
N VAL A 20 1.21 -2.15 -8.28
CA VAL A 20 1.95 -0.88 -8.29
C VAL A 20 2.45 -0.62 -9.71
N SER A 21 2.15 0.57 -10.22
CA SER A 21 2.79 1.11 -11.41
C SER A 21 3.93 2.05 -11.02
N ARG A 22 5.04 1.96 -11.74
CA ARG A 22 6.21 2.85 -11.56
C ARG A 22 6.42 3.80 -12.74
N ASP A 23 5.55 3.76 -13.73
CA ASP A 23 5.68 4.44 -15.01
C ASP A 23 4.41 5.22 -15.42
N SER A 24 3.71 5.75 -14.40
CA SER A 24 2.49 6.55 -14.56
C SER A 24 1.29 5.77 -15.08
N GLY A 25 1.14 4.52 -14.64
CA GLY A 25 0.01 3.64 -14.95
C GLY A 25 0.14 2.89 -16.27
N ARG A 26 1.29 3.00 -16.97
CA ARG A 26 1.50 2.34 -18.27
C ARG A 26 1.70 0.84 -18.12
N THR A 27 2.49 0.44 -17.14
CA THR A 27 2.65 -0.96 -16.74
C THR A 27 2.39 -1.14 -15.26
N TRP A 28 1.95 -2.34 -14.91
CA TRP A 28 1.58 -2.71 -13.55
C TRP A 28 2.35 -3.96 -13.18
N GLY A 29 2.97 -3.94 -12.00
CA GLY A 29 3.61 -5.12 -11.43
C GLY A 29 2.63 -6.25 -11.14
N SER A 30 3.18 -7.32 -10.56
CA SER A 30 2.40 -8.44 -10.04
C SER A 30 1.41 -7.97 -8.98
N GLU A 31 0.30 -8.69 -8.88
CA GLU A 31 -0.64 -8.50 -7.79
C GLU A 31 -0.03 -8.92 -6.46
N ARG A 32 -0.26 -8.10 -5.43
CA ARG A 32 0.11 -8.37 -4.05
C ARG A 32 -1.16 -8.38 -3.20
N ALA A 33 -1.44 -9.52 -2.58
CA ALA A 33 -2.49 -9.66 -1.58
C ALA A 33 -1.97 -9.21 -0.21
N VAL A 34 -2.86 -8.62 0.59
CA VAL A 34 -2.63 -8.23 1.99
C VAL A 34 -3.66 -8.95 2.85
N PHE A 35 -3.18 -9.67 3.86
CA PHE A 35 -3.99 -10.48 4.77
C PHE A 35 -4.01 -9.89 6.17
N ALA A 36 -5.02 -10.27 6.96
CA ALA A 36 -5.14 -9.84 8.35
C ALA A 36 -3.98 -10.30 9.25
N THR A 37 -3.28 -11.37 8.84
CA THR A 37 -2.16 -11.99 9.53
C THR A 37 -0.79 -11.51 9.09
N ASP A 38 -0.72 -10.60 8.11
CA ASP A 38 0.56 -10.07 7.67
C ASP A 38 1.23 -9.31 8.81
N ASP A 39 2.46 -9.69 9.15
CA ASP A 39 3.30 -9.00 10.13
C ASP A 39 3.88 -7.72 9.50
N LEU A 40 3.03 -6.70 9.45
CA LEU A 40 3.40 -5.39 8.91
C LEU A 40 4.14 -4.59 9.99
N PRO A 41 5.38 -4.16 9.74
CA PRO A 41 6.08 -3.30 10.69
C PRO A 41 5.27 -2.02 10.90
N PRO A 42 5.29 -1.44 12.12
CA PRO A 42 4.63 -0.17 12.37
C PRO A 42 5.18 0.90 11.42
N LEU A 43 4.30 1.78 10.96
CA LEU A 43 4.71 2.96 10.22
C LEU A 43 5.65 3.80 11.09
N LEU A 44 6.96 3.71 10.82
CA LEU A 44 7.99 4.45 11.57
C LEU A 44 7.90 5.97 11.34
N THR A 45 7.26 6.37 10.24
CA THR A 45 7.00 7.76 9.89
C THR A 45 5.77 7.84 8.99
N SER A 46 4.99 8.92 9.11
CA SER A 46 3.94 9.27 8.16
C SER A 46 4.47 10.10 6.97
N GLU A 47 5.76 10.43 6.97
CA GLU A 47 6.38 11.21 5.91
C GLU A 47 6.55 10.37 4.65
N TRP A 48 5.83 10.76 3.60
CA TRP A 48 6.04 10.19 2.29
C TRP A 48 7.34 10.71 1.70
N PRO A 49 8.19 9.87 1.07
CA PRO A 49 9.43 10.35 0.48
C PRO A 49 9.11 11.45 -0.55
N PRO A 50 9.92 12.52 -0.60
CA PRO A 50 9.71 13.58 -1.57
C PRO A 50 9.75 13.00 -2.98
N CYS A 51 8.82 13.44 -3.82
CA CYS A 51 8.73 12.97 -5.20
C CYS A 51 10.04 13.24 -5.96
N GLN A 52 10.71 12.17 -6.42
CA GLN A 52 11.99 12.25 -7.14
C GLN A 52 11.82 12.38 -8.67
N CYS A 53 10.64 12.78 -9.16
CA CYS A 53 10.47 12.97 -10.59
C CYS A 53 11.18 14.25 -11.08
N PRO A 54 11.57 14.36 -12.36
CA PRO A 54 12.23 15.54 -12.91
C PRO A 54 11.46 16.85 -12.66
N ARG A 55 10.11 16.78 -12.64
CA ARG A 55 9.24 17.92 -12.36
C ARG A 55 9.37 18.45 -10.93
N CYS A 56 9.60 17.57 -9.96
CA CYS A 56 9.74 17.92 -8.55
C CYS A 56 11.19 18.24 -8.17
N MET A 57 12.17 17.64 -8.86
CA MET A 57 13.61 17.89 -8.63
C MET A 57 14.13 19.15 -9.34
N GLY A 58 13.55 19.56 -10.47
CA GLY A 58 13.98 20.70 -11.26
C GLY A 58 13.26 22.01 -10.91
N ARG A 59 13.84 22.83 -10.02
CA ARG A 59 13.50 24.25 -9.80
C ARG A 59 12.07 24.59 -9.34
N GLY A 60 11.38 23.67 -8.67
CA GLY A 60 10.07 23.93 -8.07
C GLY A 60 9.88 23.21 -6.74
N GLY A 61 10.97 23.00 -6.01
CA GLY A 61 10.96 22.35 -4.71
C GLY A 61 9.94 23.01 -3.80
N PHE A 62 8.91 22.24 -3.44
CA PHE A 62 8.03 22.40 -2.28
C PHE A 62 8.02 23.81 -1.67
N SER A 63 7.36 24.76 -2.34
CA SER A 63 6.85 25.94 -1.63
C SER A 63 5.67 25.48 -0.80
N ASN A 64 5.88 25.29 0.51
CA ASN A 64 4.79 25.30 1.47
C ASN A 64 4.16 26.70 1.40
N ARG A 65 3.02 26.82 0.71
CA ARG A 65 2.14 27.98 0.79
C ARG A 65 0.74 27.50 1.09
#